data_AF-A0A7W0ZN45-F1
#
_entry.id   AF-A0A7W0ZN45-F1
#
_cell.length_a   1.000
_cell.length_b   1.000
_cell.length_c   1.000
_cell.angle_alpha   90.00
_cell.angle_beta   90.00
_cell.angle_gamma   90.00
#
_symmetry.space_group_name_H-M   'P 1'
#
loop_
_entity.id
_entity.type
_entity.pdbx_description
1 polymer ?
#
loop_
_entity_poly.entity_id
_entity_poly.type
_entity_poly.pdbx_seq_one_letter_code
_entity_poly.pdbx_strand_id
1 'polypeptide(L)'
;MGSKFSLEECQRYAAHLKQTGQGITNPGGYATKIYRSGEADALVEKFLNPDPMIDVSKCPDCEGKGYYFPDPSKPETVRCKHERLRA
;
A
#
# COMPACT_ATOMS: atom_id res chain seq x y z
N MET A 1 0.04 -4.22 -19.42
CA MET A 1 -1.24 -3.70 -19.94
C MET A 1 -1.77 -2.70 -18.92
N GLY A 2 -1.90 -1.43 -19.30
CA GLY A 2 -2.53 -0.42 -18.43
C GLY A 2 -4.02 -0.35 -18.70
N SER A 3 -4.82 -0.09 -17.66
CA SER A 3 -6.23 0.27 -17.85
C SER A 3 -6.32 1.50 -18.76
N LYS A 4 -7.29 1.50 -19.69
CA LYS A 4 -7.54 2.65 -20.58
C LYS A 4 -8.15 3.86 -19.84
N PHE A 5 -8.58 3.67 -18.60
CA PHE A 5 -9.27 4.67 -17.79
C PHE A 5 -8.43 5.09 -16.59
N SER A 6 -8.45 6.38 -16.30
CA SER A 6 -7.88 6.99 -15.10
C SER A 6 -8.67 6.62 -13.85
N LEU A 7 -8.03 6.73 -12.68
CA LEU A 7 -8.68 6.52 -11.38
C LEU A 7 -9.89 7.45 -11.19
N GLU A 8 -9.77 8.69 -11.64
CA GLU A 8 -10.81 9.70 -11.51
C GLU A 8 -12.05 9.33 -12.33
N GLU A 9 -11.87 8.82 -13.55
CA GLU A 9 -12.97 8.32 -14.39
C GLU A 9 -13.68 7.13 -13.72
N CYS A 10 -12.92 6.21 -13.13
CA CYS A 10 -13.49 5.09 -12.37
C CYS A 10 -14.32 5.57 -11.17
N GLN A 11 -13.84 6.57 -10.43
CA GLN A 11 -14.53 7.14 -9.27
C GLN A 11 -15.84 7.86 -9.68
N ARG A 12 -15.80 8.66 -10.74
CA ARG A 12 -17.00 9.35 -11.25
C ARG A 12 -18.05 8.34 -11.71
N TYR A 13 -17.64 7.29 -12.41
CA TYR A 13 -18.55 6.25 -12.88
C TYR A 13 -19.19 5.47 -11.71
N ALA A 14 -18.39 5.10 -10.70
CA ALA A 14 -18.91 4.45 -9.50
C ALA A 14 -19.91 5.33 -8.72
N ALA A 15 -19.63 6.63 -8.60
CA ALA A 15 -20.54 7.59 -7.97
C ALA A 15 -21.86 7.71 -8.74
N HIS A 16 -21.79 7.77 -10.07
CA HIS A 16 -22.97 7.78 -10.94
C HIS A 16 -23.83 6.52 -10.74
N LEU A 17 -23.25 5.32 -10.79
CA LEU A 17 -23.97 4.05 -10.57
C LEU A 17 -24.66 4.01 -9.20
N LYS A 18 -23.98 4.51 -8.15
CA LYS A 18 -24.55 4.59 -6.80
C LYS A 18 -25.72 5.57 -6.73
N GLN A 19 -25.61 6.74 -7.37
CA GLN A 19 -26.62 7.79 -7.33
C GLN A 19 -27.88 7.42 -8.11
N THR A 20 -27.72 6.76 -9.26
CA THR A 20 -28.83 6.38 -10.13
C THR A 20 -29.51 5.07 -9.71
N GLY A 21 -28.93 4.33 -8.76
CA GLY A 21 -29.36 2.97 -8.42
C GLY A 21 -29.23 2.00 -9.59
N GLN A 22 -28.55 2.43 -10.66
CA GLN A 22 -28.31 1.66 -11.86
C GLN A 22 -27.19 0.70 -11.48
N GLY A 23 -27.54 -0.57 -11.19
CA GLY A 23 -26.54 -1.62 -11.09
C GLY A 23 -25.71 -1.69 -12.38
N ILE A 24 -24.68 -2.54 -12.41
CA ILE A 24 -23.95 -2.82 -13.66
C ILE A 24 -24.94 -3.49 -14.62
N THR A 25 -25.63 -2.69 -15.42
CA THR A 25 -26.60 -3.17 -16.40
C THR A 25 -25.83 -3.68 -17.60
N ASN A 26 -25.54 -4.98 -17.57
CA ASN A 26 -25.30 -5.77 -18.77
C ASN A 26 -26.63 -6.45 -19.12
N PRO A 27 -27.44 -5.94 -20.07
CA PRO A 27 -28.72 -6.55 -20.40
C PRO A 27 -28.51 -8.01 -20.81
N GLY A 28 -28.98 -8.96 -19.97
CA GLY A 28 -28.81 -10.40 -20.17
C GLY A 28 -27.57 -11.05 -19.54
N GLY A 29 -26.70 -10.28 -18.87
CA GLY A 29 -25.50 -10.81 -18.22
C GLY A 29 -25.48 -10.50 -16.73
N TYR A 30 -25.64 -11.52 -15.89
CA TYR A 30 -25.19 -11.47 -14.50
C TYR A 30 -23.73 -11.94 -14.45
N ALA A 31 -22.93 -11.35 -13.55
CA ALA A 31 -21.58 -11.87 -13.31
C ALA A 31 -21.69 -13.30 -12.74
N THR A 32 -21.51 -14.30 -13.61
CA THR A 32 -21.57 -15.72 -13.22
C THR A 32 -20.32 -16.18 -12.49
N LYS A 33 -19.19 -15.48 -12.70
CA LYS A 33 -17.89 -15.82 -12.14
C LYS A 33 -17.15 -14.54 -11.75
N ILE A 34 -16.88 -14.40 -10.47
CA ILE A 34 -15.95 -13.41 -9.93
C ILE A 34 -14.58 -14.08 -9.92
N TYR A 35 -13.69 -13.69 -10.82
CA TYR A 35 -12.29 -14.07 -10.74
C TYR A 35 -11.61 -13.13 -9.74
N ARG A 36 -11.42 -13.60 -8.50
CA ARG A 36 -10.61 -12.89 -7.53
C ARG A 36 -9.14 -13.16 -7.89
N SER A 37 -8.43 -12.14 -8.37
CA SER A 37 -7.01 -12.25 -8.71
C SER A 37 -6.09 -12.20 -7.48
N GLY A 38 -6.62 -11.92 -6.28
CA GLY A 38 -5.84 -11.77 -5.05
C GLY A 38 -4.85 -10.59 -5.07
N GLU A 39 -4.76 -9.85 -6.17
CA GLU A 39 -3.81 -8.75 -6.37
C GLU A 39 -4.03 -7.62 -5.35
N ALA A 40 -5.27 -7.46 -4.89
CA ALA A 40 -5.65 -6.49 -3.88
C ALA A 40 -5.50 -7.03 -2.44
N ASP A 41 -5.33 -8.35 -2.25
CA ASP A 41 -5.31 -8.95 -0.91
C ASP A 41 -4.12 -8.43 -0.11
N ALA A 42 -2.95 -8.26 -0.75
CA ALA A 42 -1.78 -7.67 -0.12
C ALA A 42 -1.98 -6.19 0.29
N LEU A 43 -2.82 -5.45 -0.45
CA LEU A 43 -3.15 -4.06 -0.13
C LEU A 43 -4.14 -3.98 1.04
N VAL A 44 -5.12 -4.89 1.06
CA VAL A 44 -6.07 -5.04 2.16
C VAL A 44 -5.36 -5.48 3.43
N GLU A 45 -4.46 -6.45 3.34
CA GLU A 45 -3.67 -6.96 4.46
C GLU A 45 -2.83 -5.86 5.11
N LYS A 46 -2.13 -5.04 4.32
CA LYS A 46 -1.36 -3.89 4.83
C LYS A 46 -2.24 -2.83 5.49
N PHE A 47 -3.48 -2.68 5.03
CA PHE A 47 -4.41 -1.72 5.62
C PHE A 47 -4.96 -2.23 6.96
N LEU A 48 -5.31 -3.51 7.04
CA LEU A 48 -5.87 -4.13 8.24
C LEU A 48 -4.80 -4.41 9.31
N ASN A 49 -3.59 -4.77 8.87
CA ASN A 49 -2.43 -5.06 9.69
C ASN A 49 -1.31 -4.07 9.33
N PRO A 50 -1.46 -2.78 9.68
CA PRO A 50 -0.41 -1.81 9.44
C PRO A 50 0.84 -2.20 10.22
N ASP A 51 2.02 -1.94 9.64
CA ASP A 51 3.26 -2.08 10.37
C ASP A 51 3.18 -1.23 11.65
N PRO A 52 3.57 -1.79 12.81
CA PRO A 52 3.58 -1.05 14.06
C PRO A 52 4.40 0.23 13.84
N MET A 53 3.87 1.37 14.28
CA MET A 53 4.60 2.64 14.22
C MET A 53 5.78 2.56 15.20
N ILE A 54 6.88 1.99 14.72
CA ILE A 54 8.13 1.94 15.46
C ILE A 54 8.65 3.37 15.54
N ASP A 55 8.81 3.86 16.76
CA ASP A 55 9.45 5.15 17.01
C ASP A 55 10.94 5.03 16.70
N VAL A 56 11.28 5.36 15.45
CA VAL A 56 12.63 5.27 14.88
C VAL A 56 13.65 6.09 15.68
N SER A 57 13.19 7.13 16.39
CA SER A 57 14.00 7.99 17.26
C SER A 57 14.63 7.21 18.42
N LYS A 58 14.06 6.07 18.80
CA LYS A 58 14.59 5.19 19.87
C LYS A 58 15.62 4.18 19.37
N CYS A 59 16.02 4.24 18.09
CA CYS A 59 17.02 3.33 17.55
C CYS A 59 18.39 3.58 18.22
N PRO A 60 19.00 2.58 18.86
CA PRO A 60 20.33 2.74 19.45
C PRO A 60 21.43 2.89 18.38
N ASP A 61 21.17 2.46 17.14
CA ASP A 61 22.20 2.45 16.09
C ASP A 61 22.14 3.70 15.20
N CYS A 62 20.95 4.26 14.95
CA CYS A 62 20.78 5.43 14.06
C CYS A 62 20.14 6.65 14.71
N GLU A 63 19.63 6.55 15.94
CA GLU A 63 19.00 7.66 16.68
C GLU A 63 17.93 8.41 15.85
N GLY A 64 17.17 7.70 15.01
CA GLY A 64 16.16 8.29 14.13
C GLY A 64 16.67 8.88 12.82
N LYS A 65 17.98 8.87 12.56
CA LYS A 65 18.57 9.35 11.28
C LYS A 65 18.34 8.38 10.12
N GLY A 66 18.07 7.10 10.40
CA GLY A 66 17.82 6.07 9.39
C GLY A 66 19.06 5.53 8.67
N TYR A 67 20.25 6.04 9.02
CA TYR A 67 21.55 5.57 8.55
C TYR A 67 22.59 5.71 9.68
N TYR A 68 23.64 4.91 9.63
CA TYR A 68 24.80 5.03 10.52
C TYR A 68 26.09 4.81 9.74
N PHE A 69 27.20 5.29 10.32
CA PHE A 69 28.53 5.11 9.78
C PHE A 69 29.18 3.92 10.50
N PRO A 70 29.39 2.77 9.82
CA PRO A 70 30.04 1.62 10.45
C PRO A 70 31.52 1.89 10.75
N ASP A 71 32.16 2.78 9.99
CA ASP A 71 33.55 3.20 10.18
C ASP A 71 33.61 4.73 10.08
N PRO A 72 33.99 5.46 11.15
CA PRO A 72 34.08 6.92 11.14
C PRO A 72 35.16 7.46 10.20
N SER A 73 36.04 6.60 9.68
CA SER A 73 37.12 6.96 8.75
C SER A 73 36.71 6.85 7.29
N LYS A 74 35.52 6.29 7.00
CA LYS A 74 35.02 6.08 5.64
C LYS A 74 33.70 6.85 5.43
N PRO A 75 33.49 7.47 4.26
CA PRO A 75 32.26 8.20 3.96
C PRO A 75 31.05 7.28 3.66
N GLU A 76 31.20 5.96 3.79
CA GLU A 76 30.14 5.00 3.48
C GLU A 76 29.08 5.00 4.57
N THR A 77 27.85 5.35 4.20
CA THR A 77 26.68 5.24 5.06
C THR A 77 25.97 3.93 4.81
N VAL A 78 25.60 3.23 5.89
CA VAL A 78 24.76 2.03 5.80
C VAL A 78 23.37 2.37 6.28
N ARG A 79 22.35 1.99 5.51
CA ARG A 79 20.94 2.16 5.89
C ARG A 79 20.65 1.34 7.15
N CYS A 80 20.13 2.00 8.17
CA CYS A 80 19.71 1.33 9.39
C CYS A 80 18.45 0.52 9.10
N LYS A 81 18.50 -0.79 9.36
CA LYS A 81 17.35 -1.69 9.22
C LYS A 81 16.45 -1.71 10.46
N HIS A 82 16.83 -0.98 11.52
CA HIS A 82 16.11 -0.91 12.79
C HIS A 82 15.83 -2.30 13.42
N GLU A 83 16.67 -3.31 13.14
CA GLU A 83 16.49 -4.68 13.63
C GLU A 83 16.52 -4.78 15.17
N ARG A 84 17.16 -3.82 15.84
CA ARG A 84 17.25 -3.72 17.30
C ARG A 84 16.13 -2.89 17.93
N LEU A 85 15.35 -2.17 17.12
CA LEU A 85 14.08 -1.60 17.55
C LEU A 85 13.04 -2.71 17.48
N ARG A 86 12.66 -3.24 18.65
CA ARG A 86 11.49 -4.09 18.72
C ARG A 86 10.25 -3.22 18.49
N ALA A 87 9.39 -3.68 17.59
CA ALA A 87 8.01 -3.25 17.49
C ALA A 87 7.24 -3.57 18.78
#